data_AF-A0A443DHX0-F1
#
_entry.id   AF-A0A443DHX0-F1
#
_cell.length_a   1.000
_cell.length_b   1.000
_cell.length_c   1.000
_cell.angle_alpha   90.00
_cell.angle_beta   90.00
_cell.angle_gamma   90.00
#
_symmetry.space_group_name_H-M   'P 1'
#
loop_
_entity.id
_entity.type
_entity.pdbx_description
1 polymer ?
#
loop_
_entity_poly.entity_id
_entity_poly.type
_entity_poly.pdbx_seq_one_letter_code
_entity_poly.pdbx_strand_id
1 'polypeptide(L)' 'MRLLVKGAGVAGLTAAFELAARGAAVTIAETRHGLGGNASWMAGGMLAPWCER' A
#
# COMPACT_ATOMS: atom_id res chain seq x y z
N MET A 1 -14.49 13.49 2.58
CA MET A 1 -14.60 12.08 3.01
C MET A 1 -13.31 11.69 3.75
N ARG A 2 -13.39 10.97 4.86
CA ARG A 2 -12.20 10.51 5.64
C ARG A 2 -12.07 9.00 5.53
N LEU A 3 -10.87 8.51 5.22
CA LEU A 3 -10.62 7.08 4.95
C LEU A 3 -9.40 6.59 5.75
N LEU A 4 -9.47 5.35 6.23
CA LEU A 4 -8.36 4.65 6.87
C LEU A 4 -7.84 3.56 5.93
N VAL A 5 -6.56 3.61 5.60
CA VAL A 5 -5.84 2.52 4.92
C VAL A 5 -5.01 1.77 5.96
N LYS A 6 -5.26 0.47 6.11
CA LYS A 6 -4.47 -0.40 6.99
C LYS A 6 -3.39 -1.10 6.17
N GLY A 7 -2.14 -0.84 6.51
CA GLY A 7 -0.94 -1.37 5.85
C GLY A 7 -0.24 -0.31 4.99
N ALA A 8 1.07 -0.17 5.19
CA ALA A 8 1.96 0.69 4.42
C ALA A 8 2.86 -0.11 3.45
N GLY A 9 2.32 -1.20 2.90
CA GLY A 9 2.88 -1.92 1.75
C GLY A 9 2.48 -1.27 0.42
N VAL A 10 2.96 -1.84 -0.70
CA VAL A 10 2.75 -1.28 -2.05
C VAL A 10 1.28 -1.04 -2.37
N ALA A 11 0.39 -1.99 -2.05
CA ALA A 11 -1.05 -1.87 -2.28
C ALA A 11 -1.71 -0.77 -1.43
N GLY A 12 -1.32 -0.65 -0.15
CA GLY A 12 -1.85 0.37 0.75
C GLY A 12 -1.42 1.77 0.34
N LEU A 13 -0.13 1.96 0.01
CA LEU A 13 0.41 3.24 -0.41
C LEU A 13 -0.16 3.72 -1.75
N THR A 14 -0.31 2.81 -2.73
CA THR A 14 -0.94 3.14 -4.02
C THR A 14 -2.43 3.49 -3.85
N ALA A 15 -3.18 2.72 -3.07
CA ALA A 15 -4.57 3.06 -2.78
C ALA A 15 -4.71 4.40 -2.05
N ALA A 16 -3.88 4.64 -1.02
CA ALA A 16 -3.88 5.91 -0.28
C ALA A 16 -3.57 7.11 -1.18
N PHE A 17 -2.60 6.97 -2.09
CA PHE A 17 -2.25 7.99 -3.07
C PHE A 17 -3.43 8.34 -3.99
N GLU A 18 -4.06 7.34 -4.61
CA GLU A 18 -5.21 7.54 -5.50
C GLU A 18 -6.40 8.18 -4.78
N LEU A 19 -6.67 7.77 -3.54
CA LEU A 19 -7.74 8.35 -2.73
C LEU A 19 -7.45 9.80 -2.34
N ALA A 20 -6.21 10.10 -1.95
CA ALA A 20 -5.79 11.46 -1.61
C ALA A 20 -5.81 12.38 -2.84
N ALA A 21 -5.38 11.90 -4.00
CA ALA A 21 -5.44 12.63 -5.27
C ALA A 21 -6.87 13.03 -5.67
N ARG A 22 -7.87 12.27 -5.22
CA ARG A 22 -9.31 12.55 -5.43
C ARG A 22 -9.94 13.39 -4.30
N GLY A 23 -9.12 13.95 -3.41
CA GLY A 23 -9.57 14.86 -2.35
C GLY A 23 -10.06 14.19 -1.07
N ALA A 24 -9.80 12.88 -0.87
CA ALA A 24 -10.08 12.24 0.41
C ALA A 24 -9.00 12.60 1.45
N ALA A 25 -9.43 12.80 2.70
CA ALA A 25 -8.50 12.88 3.83
C ALA A 25 -8.16 11.46 4.28
N VAL A 26 -6.96 10.99 3.93
CA VAL A 26 -6.52 9.61 4.16
C VAL A 26 -5.61 9.53 5.38
N THR A 27 -5.85 8.55 6.25
CA THR A 27 -4.92 8.16 7.31
C THR A 27 -4.41 6.76 6.99
N ILE A 28 -3.10 6.55 7.12
CA ILE A 28 -2.45 5.24 6.91
C ILE A 28 -2.02 4.73 8.28
N ALA A 29 -2.34 3.48 8.60
CA ALA A 29 -1.92 2.81 9.82
C ALA A 29 -1.10 1.55 9.49
N GLU A 30 0.11 1.47 10.00
CA GLU A 30 1.03 0.35 9.84
C GLU A 30 1.43 -0.18 11.22
N THR A 31 1.55 -1.50 11.36
CA THR A 31 1.96 -2.12 12.63
C THR A 31 3.47 -2.13 12.78
N ARG A 32 4.22 -2.11 11.68
CA ARG A 32 5.67 -1.96 11.69
C ARG A 32 6.09 -0.51 11.98
N HIS A 33 7.27 -0.37 12.56
CA HIS A 33 7.90 0.93 12.81
C HIS A 33 8.37 1.68 11.55
N GLY A 34 8.33 1.05 10.37
CA GLY A 34 8.82 1.64 9.13
C GLY A 34 7.96 1.25 7.92
N LEU A 35 8.12 2.00 6.84
CA LEU A 35 7.44 1.75 5.57
C LEU A 35 8.08 0.59 4.81
N GLY A 36 7.28 -0.16 4.07
CA GLY A 36 7.74 -1.31 3.28
C GLY A 36 8.06 -2.57 4.10
N GLY A 37 8.72 -3.54 3.46
CA GLY A 37 8.96 -4.87 4.05
C GLY A 37 7.94 -5.95 3.62
N ASN A 38 8.06 -7.16 4.18
CA ASN A 38 7.22 -8.33 3.86
C ASN A 38 7.12 -8.55 2.33
N ALA A 39 5.94 -8.93 1.84
CA ALA A 39 5.69 -9.18 0.41
C ALA A 39 6.09 -8.00 -0.48
N SER A 40 5.89 -6.75 -0.04
CA SER A 40 6.22 -5.57 -0.85
C SER A 40 7.73 -5.40 -1.08
N TRP A 41 8.59 -5.94 -0.20
CA TRP A 41 10.04 -5.91 -0.41
C TRP A 41 10.59 -7.22 -0.97
N MET A 42 10.02 -8.35 -0.55
CA MET A 42 10.50 -9.68 -0.92
C MET A 42 10.24 -10.04 -2.37
N ALA A 43 9.32 -9.34 -3.06
CA ALA A 43 9.05 -9.53 -4.48
C ALA A 43 10.25 -9.18 -5.40
N GLY A 44 11.31 -8.56 -4.88
CA GLY A 44 12.54 -8.27 -5.65
C GLY A 44 12.34 -7.32 -6.82
N GLY A 45 11.24 -6.57 -6.85
CA GLY A 45 10.88 -5.69 -7.96
C GLY A 45 10.37 -6.41 -9.21
N MET A 46 10.08 -7.71 -9.14
CA MET A 46 9.49 -8.45 -10.26
C MET A 46 8.03 -8.03 -10.48
N LEU A 47 7.70 -7.69 -11.72
CA LEU A 47 6.32 -7.54 -12.17
C LEU A 47 5.95 -8.80 -12.94
N ALA A 48 5.35 -9.76 -12.24
CA ALA A 48 4.91 -11.02 -12.80
C ALA A 48 3.37 -11.02 -12.88
N PRO A 49 2.79 -10.72 -14.06
CA PRO A 49 1.35 -10.56 -14.21
C PRO A 49 0.56 -11.86 -13.96
N TRP A 50 1.23 -13.02 -13.98
CA TRP A 50 0.68 -14.33 -13.67
C TRP A 50 1.61 -15.07 -12.70
N CYS A 51 1.21 -15.19 -11.44
CA CYS A 51 1.96 -15.93 -10.42
C CYS A 51 1.15 -17.09 -9.80
N GLU A 52 -0.16 -16.94 -9.70
CA GLU A 52 -1.03 -17.82 -8.92
C GLU A 52 -2.38 -17.91 -9.66
N ARG A 53 -3.02 -19.08 -9.69
CA ARG A 53 -4.31 -19.32 -10.34
C ARG A 53 -5.45 -19.24 -9.33
#